data_AF-A0A662LMC1-F1
#
_entry.id   AF-A0A662LMC1-F1
#
_cell.length_a   1.000
_cell.length_b   1.000
_cell.length_c   1.000
_cell.angle_alpha   90.00
_cell.angle_beta   90.00
_cell.angle_gamma   90.00
#
_symmetry.space_group_name_H-M   'P 1'
#
loop_
_entity.id
_entity.type
_entity.pdbx_description
1 polymer ?
#
loop_
_entity_poly.entity_id
_entity_poly.type
_entity_poly.pdbx_seq_one_letter_code
_entity_poly.pdbx_strand_id
1 'polypeptide(L)'
;MLCKKHKMPVHYKMVCENGEELTRKDVVMGLEFEKKSYFILHIEEIRRLKPKRTDNLEIKEFIDLDKIDPVYYEKNYYVVPQRRGDKAFFLLKTLMEEMGKAAIG
;
A
#
# COMPACT_ATOMS: atom_id res chain seq x y z
N MET A 1 -18.58 -11.98 20.41
CA MET A 1 -18.26 -11.95 21.86
C MET A 1 -19.55 -12.15 22.66
N LEU A 2 -19.49 -12.71 23.87
CA LEU A 2 -20.67 -12.98 24.71
C LEU A 2 -20.69 -12.08 25.95
N CYS A 3 -21.87 -11.60 26.35
CA CYS A 3 -22.07 -10.93 27.61
C CYS A 3 -21.90 -11.95 28.76
N LYS A 4 -20.94 -11.70 29.67
CA LYS A 4 -20.62 -12.63 30.76
C LYS A 4 -21.83 -12.92 31.68
N LYS A 5 -22.69 -11.93 31.91
CA LYS A 5 -23.88 -12.04 32.78
C LYS A 5 -25.03 -12.79 32.11
N HIS A 6 -25.37 -12.43 30.87
CA HIS A 6 -26.58 -12.93 30.20
C HIS A 6 -26.30 -14.11 29.24
N LYS A 7 -25.03 -14.46 29.01
CA LYS A 7 -24.59 -15.51 28.06
C LYS A 7 -25.11 -15.31 26.62
N MET A 8 -25.45 -14.07 26.26
CA MET A 8 -25.96 -13.69 24.93
C MET A 8 -24.87 -13.04 24.07
N PRO A 9 -25.01 -13.07 22.72
CA PRO A 9 -24.15 -12.32 21.80
C PRO A 9 -24.12 -10.82 22.10
N VAL A 10 -22.92 -10.22 22.04
CA VAL A 10 -22.71 -8.78 22.14
C VAL A 10 -22.80 -8.17 20.74
N HIS A 11 -23.62 -7.13 20.62
CA HIS A 11 -23.71 -6.27 19.44
C HIS A 11 -22.98 -4.96 19.71
N TYR A 12 -22.23 -4.47 18.72
CA TYR A 12 -21.56 -3.17 18.79
C TYR A 12 -22.46 -2.12 18.16
N LYS A 13 -22.60 -0.98 18.84
CA LYS A 13 -23.23 0.23 18.31
C LYS A 13 -22.24 1.38 18.38
N MET A 14 -22.24 2.21 17.34
CA MET A 14 -21.50 3.48 17.33
C MET A 14 -22.45 4.56 17.82
N VAL A 15 -22.00 5.43 18.72
CA VAL A 15 -22.81 6.50 19.31
C VAL A 15 -21.95 7.76 19.36
N CYS A 16 -22.45 8.91 18.89
CA CYS A 16 -21.74 10.19 19.04
C CYS A 16 -21.95 10.82 20.43
N GLU A 17 -21.22 11.89 20.73
CA GLU A 17 -21.23 12.53 22.05
C GLU A 17 -22.61 13.04 22.50
N ASN A 18 -23.52 13.31 21.56
CA ASN A 18 -24.90 13.72 21.83
C ASN A 18 -25.84 12.54 22.18
N GLY A 19 -25.36 11.30 22.12
CA GLY A 19 -26.15 10.09 22.43
C GLY A 19 -26.88 9.47 21.23
N GLU A 20 -26.75 10.02 20.03
CA GLU A 20 -27.37 9.47 18.82
C GLU A 20 -26.61 8.24 18.29
N GLU A 21 -27.36 7.19 17.92
CA GLU A 21 -26.80 5.99 17.31
C GLU A 21 -26.42 6.26 15.85
N LEU A 22 -25.18 5.93 15.49
CA LEU A 22 -24.62 6.17 14.17
C LEU A 22 -24.53 4.87 13.36
N THR A 23 -24.77 4.98 12.06
CA THR A 23 -24.40 3.95 11.09
C THR A 23 -23.00 4.19 10.56
N ARG A 24 -22.42 3.20 9.86
CA ARG A 24 -21.13 3.38 9.16
C ARG A 24 -21.12 4.53 8.14
N LYS A 25 -22.29 4.95 7.63
CA LYS A 25 -22.38 6.04 6.66
C LYS A 25 -22.27 7.42 7.32
N ASP A 26 -22.59 7.50 8.61
CA ASP A 26 -22.60 8.74 9.37
C ASP A 26 -21.22 9.06 9.98
N VAL A 27 -20.27 8.11 9.87
CA VAL A 27 -18.92 8.23 10.42
C VAL A 27 -17.94 8.56 9.31
N VAL A 28 -17.29 9.72 9.43
CA VAL A 28 -16.18 10.15 8.58
C VAL A 28 -14.86 10.14 9.35
N MET A 29 -13.74 10.00 8.64
CA MET A 29 -12.42 10.08 9.25
C MET A 29 -12.06 11.56 9.43
N GLY A 30 -11.87 12.01 10.67
CA GLY A 30 -11.43 13.37 10.97
C GLY A 30 -10.02 13.38 11.54
N LEU A 31 -9.20 14.35 11.16
CA LEU A 31 -7.95 14.68 11.83
C LEU A 31 -8.12 15.99 12.59
N GLU A 32 -7.79 16.01 13.88
CA GLU A 32 -7.74 17.27 14.65
C GLU A 32 -6.48 18.04 14.25
N PHE A 33 -6.64 19.24 13.69
CA PHE A 33 -5.52 20.09 13.28
C PHE A 33 -5.29 21.26 14.24
N GLU A 34 -6.37 21.73 14.88
CA GLU A 34 -6.37 22.69 15.97
C GLU A 34 -7.36 22.21 17.04
N LYS A 35 -7.22 22.71 18.28
CA LYS A 35 -8.11 22.32 19.38
C LYS A 35 -9.57 22.50 18.99
N LYS A 36 -10.31 21.40 18.92
CA LYS A 36 -11.74 21.34 18.54
C LYS A 36 -12.03 21.68 17.07
N SER A 37 -11.02 21.69 16.20
CA SER A 37 -11.17 21.88 14.77
C SER A 37 -10.70 20.63 14.03
N TYR A 38 -11.61 20.03 13.27
CA TYR A 38 -11.38 18.76 12.58
C TYR A 38 -11.38 18.94 11.07
N PHE A 39 -10.36 18.43 10.41
CA PHE A 39 -10.33 18.28 8.96
C PHE A 39 -10.93 16.92 8.58
N ILE A 40 -11.98 16.92 7.75
CA ILE A 40 -12.62 15.69 7.29
C ILE A 40 -11.78 15.12 6.14
N LEU A 41 -11.22 13.93 6.34
CA LEU A 41 -10.54 13.17 5.30
C LEU A 41 -11.58 12.39 4.49
N HIS A 42 -11.83 12.85 3.26
CA HIS A 42 -12.61 12.07 2.31
C HIS A 42 -11.74 10.94 1.75
N ILE A 43 -12.17 9.70 1.97
CA ILE A 43 -11.49 8.50 1.44
C ILE A 43 -11.33 8.57 -0.09
N GLU A 44 -12.26 9.23 -0.79
CA GLU A 44 -12.20 9.45 -2.23
C GLU A 44 -11.05 10.37 -2.64
N GLU A 45 -10.78 11.45 -1.89
CA GLU A 45 -9.63 12.33 -2.15
C GLU A 45 -8.33 11.57 -1.94
N ILE A 46 -8.23 10.79 -0.86
CA ILE A 46 -7.08 9.91 -0.63
C ILE A 46 -6.89 8.93 -1.80
N ARG A 47 -7.99 8.35 -2.32
CA ARG A 47 -7.93 7.45 -3.48
C ARG A 47 -7.51 8.17 -4.76
N ARG A 48 -7.92 9.44 -4.97
CA ARG A 48 -7.50 10.25 -6.12
C ARG A 48 -6.03 10.66 -6.04
N LEU A 49 -5.51 10.88 -4.83
CA LEU A 49 -4.11 11.22 -4.58
C LEU A 49 -3.18 10.01 -4.66
N LYS A 50 -3.70 8.79 -4.50
CA LYS A 50 -2.88 7.59 -4.66
C LYS A 50 -2.34 7.54 -6.09
N PRO A 51 -1.02 7.34 -6.26
CA PRO A 51 -0.46 7.10 -7.58
C PRO A 51 -1.21 5.95 -8.24
N LYS A 52 -1.46 6.04 -9.56
CA LYS A 52 -2.04 4.92 -10.30
C LYS A 52 -1.19 3.68 -10.02
N ARG A 53 -1.83 2.66 -9.46
CA ARG A 53 -1.19 1.37 -9.24
C ARG A 53 -1.07 0.72 -10.62
N THR A 54 0.14 0.74 -11.16
CA THR A 54 0.44 0.11 -12.44
C THR A 54 1.06 -1.26 -12.13
N ASP A 55 0.58 -2.30 -12.80
CA ASP A 55 1.11 -3.66 -12.65
C ASP A 55 2.36 -3.89 -13.52
N ASN A 56 2.86 -2.84 -14.17
CA ASN A 56 4.04 -2.88 -15.03
C ASN A 56 5.25 -2.34 -14.26
N LEU A 57 6.35 -3.10 -14.31
CA LEU A 57 7.67 -2.64 -13.88
C LEU A 57 8.34 -1.97 -15.09
N GLU A 58 8.50 -0.65 -15.03
CA GLU A 58 9.20 0.12 -16.05
C GLU A 58 10.64 0.33 -15.61
N ILE A 59 11.62 0.06 -16.47
CA ILE A 59 13.03 0.32 -16.18
C ILE A 59 13.35 1.76 -16.57
N LYS A 60 13.79 2.56 -15.61
CA LYS A 60 14.22 3.95 -15.81
C LYS A 60 15.72 4.04 -16.07
N GLU A 61 16.53 3.23 -15.38
CA GLU A 61 17.99 3.34 -15.44
C GLU A 61 18.69 2.00 -15.12
N PHE A 62 19.90 1.84 -15.64
CA PHE A 62 20.83 0.76 -15.28
C PHE A 62 22.04 1.34 -14.55
N ILE A 63 22.24 0.94 -13.30
CA ILE A 63 23.36 1.41 -12.48
C ILE A 63 24.27 0.24 -12.09
N ASP A 64 25.49 0.54 -11.63
CA ASP A 64 26.38 -0.49 -11.09
C ASP A 64 25.78 -1.06 -9.80
N LEU A 65 25.76 -2.38 -9.67
CA LEU A 65 25.13 -3.06 -8.54
C LEU A 65 25.78 -2.70 -7.20
N ASP A 66 27.09 -2.46 -7.20
CA ASP A 66 27.89 -2.08 -6.03
C ASP A 66 27.60 -0.65 -5.52
N LYS A 67 26.95 0.19 -6.33
CA LYS A 67 26.50 1.53 -5.93
C LYS A 67 25.20 1.51 -5.13
N ILE A 68 24.52 0.37 -5.05
CA ILE A 68 23.27 0.25 -4.29
C ILE A 68 23.61 -0.21 -2.87
N ASP A 69 23.45 0.71 -1.91
CA ASP A 69 23.58 0.37 -0.50
C ASP A 69 22.44 -0.59 -0.07
N PRO A 70 22.75 -1.75 0.54
CA PRO A 70 21.74 -2.69 1.03
C PRO A 70 20.71 -2.08 1.99
N VAL A 71 20.99 -0.92 2.60
CA VAL A 71 20.01 -0.18 3.43
C VAL A 71 18.73 0.17 2.66
N TYR A 72 18.79 0.26 1.33
CA TYR A 72 17.63 0.54 0.48
C TYR A 72 16.75 -0.69 0.21
N TYR A 73 17.14 -1.89 0.64
CA TYR A 73 16.36 -3.12 0.43
C TYR A 73 15.33 -3.33 1.54
N GLU A 74 14.06 -3.01 1.26
CA GLU A 74 12.97 -3.23 2.21
C GLU A 74 12.34 -4.63 2.06
N LYS A 75 12.05 -5.04 0.81
CA LYS A 75 11.43 -6.33 0.48
C LYS A 75 12.01 -6.91 -0.78
N ASN A 76 12.26 -8.22 -0.75
CA ASN A 76 12.82 -8.96 -1.87
C ASN A 76 11.72 -9.71 -2.60
N TYR A 77 11.68 -9.57 -3.92
CA TYR A 77 10.72 -10.26 -4.78
C TYR A 77 11.47 -11.00 -5.89
N TYR A 78 10.99 -12.19 -6.24
CA TYR A 78 11.45 -12.89 -7.44
C TYR A 78 10.60 -12.49 -8.63
N VAL A 79 11.26 -12.16 -9.73
CA VAL A 79 10.61 -11.87 -11.01
C VAL A 79 10.80 -13.07 -11.94
N VAL A 80 9.72 -13.51 -12.57
CA VAL A 80 9.71 -14.59 -13.57
C VAL A 80 9.05 -14.10 -14.85
N PRO A 81 9.51 -14.53 -16.04
CA PRO A 81 8.91 -14.10 -17.29
C PRO A 81 7.50 -14.65 -17.45
N GLN A 82 6.61 -13.84 -18.01
CA GLN A 82 5.29 -14.30 -18.46
C GLN A 82 5.41 -15.11 -19.77
N ARG A 83 4.36 -15.86 -20.12
CA ARG A 83 4.31 -16.63 -21.39
C ARG A 83 4.54 -15.68 -22.58
N ARG A 84 5.49 -16.03 -23.46
CA ARG A 84 5.92 -15.26 -24.66
C ARG A 84 6.86 -14.05 -24.43
N GLY A 85 7.62 -14.01 -23.34
CA GLY A 85 8.68 -13.00 -23.10
C GLY A 85 9.99 -13.55 -22.52
N ASP A 86 10.13 -14.87 -22.49
CA ASP A 86 11.25 -15.60 -21.87
C ASP A 86 12.60 -15.23 -22.49
N LYS A 87 12.73 -15.24 -23.81
CA LYS A 87 14.00 -14.93 -24.49
C LYS A 87 14.51 -13.53 -24.16
N ALA A 88 13.64 -12.52 -24.23
CA ALA A 88 14.01 -11.13 -23.94
C ALA A 88 14.35 -10.95 -22.45
N PHE A 89 13.58 -11.59 -21.56
CA PHE A 89 13.85 -11.57 -20.12
C PHE A 89 15.22 -12.18 -19.79
N PHE A 90 15.50 -13.39 -20.30
CA PHE A 90 16.76 -14.06 -20.03
C PHE A 90 17.95 -13.33 -20.66
N LEU A 91 17.80 -12.76 -21.86
CA LEU A 91 18.84 -11.93 -22.47
C LEU A 91 19.20 -10.74 -21.57
N LEU A 92 18.19 -10.00 -21.11
CA LEU A 92 18.41 -8.86 -20.22
C LEU A 92 19.04 -9.29 -18.89
N LYS A 93 18.53 -10.38 -18.29
CA LYS A 93 19.08 -10.94 -17.05
C LYS A 93 20.56 -11.27 -17.21
N THR A 94 20.92 -12.03 -18.25
CA THR A 94 22.30 -12.44 -18.49
C THR A 94 23.22 -11.23 -18.70
N LEU A 95 22.80 -10.25 -19.50
CA LEU A 95 23.60 -9.04 -19.73
C LEU A 95 23.81 -8.22 -18.45
N MET A 96 22.79 -8.09 -17.60
CA MET A 96 22.94 -7.40 -16.32
C MET A 96 23.89 -8.15 -15.38
N GLU A 97 23.84 -9.48 -15.35
CA GLU A 97 24.76 -10.31 -14.56
C GLU A 97 26.21 -10.17 -15.06
N GLU A 98 26.43 -10.24 -16.38
CA GLU A 98 27.76 -10.09 -16.99
C GLU A 98 28.35 -8.69 -16.80
N MET A 99 27.51 -7.65 -16.87
CA MET A 99 27.94 -6.26 -16.74
C MET A 99 27.96 -5.75 -15.29
N GLY A 100 27.52 -6.56 -14.31
CA GLY A 100 27.40 -6.15 -12.91
C GLY A 100 26.40 -5.00 -12.70
N LYS A 101 25.31 -4.98 -13.47
CA LYS A 101 24.32 -3.90 -13.47
C LYS A 101 23.04 -4.28 -12.74
N ALA A 102 22.36 -3.28 -12.20
CA ALA A 102 21.02 -3.36 -11.64
C ALA A 102 20.08 -2.41 -12.37
N ALA A 103 18.84 -2.84 -12.61
CA ALA A 103 17.79 -2.02 -13.20
C ALA A 103 16.91 -1.37 -12.12
N ILE A 104 16.70 -0.06 -12.21
CA ILE A 104 15.84 0.72 -11.31
C ILE A 104 14.56 1.12 -12.05
N GLY A 105 13.41 1.06 -11.36
CA GLY A 105 12.08 1.43 -11.88
C GLY A 105 11.28 2.33 -10.96
#